data_AF-A0A4P6UA67-F1
#
_entry.id   AF-A0A4P6UA67-F1
#
_cell.length_a   1.000
_cell.length_b   1.000
_cell.length_c   1.000
_cell.angle_alpha   90.00
_cell.angle_beta   90.00
_cell.angle_gamma   90.00
#
_symmetry.space_group_name_H-M   'P 1'
#
loop_
_entity.id
_entity.type
_entity.pdbx_description
1 polymer ?
#
loop_
_entity_poly.entity_id
_entity_poly.type
_entity_poly.pdbx_seq_one_letter_code
_entity_poly.pdbx_strand_id
1 'polypeptide(L)'
;MEDAVLAMIFLAGAGMCALAAYTGAQGWVTDPAKGYKVPSKVRASPELTGVANTLVARWCTVASVLYLIPAAALVPSVFSEFQIPLPTWKLVALAAYGMVVSMVAAYPFERISRL
;
A
#
# COMPACT_ATOMS: atom_id res chain seq x y z
N MET A 1 -9.69 20.92 -8.30
CA MET A 1 -10.34 19.90 -7.44
C MET A 1 -9.84 18.50 -7.76
N GLU A 2 -9.60 18.15 -9.03
CA GLU A 2 -9.13 16.83 -9.45
C GLU A 2 -7.79 16.42 -8.81
N ASP A 3 -6.83 17.34 -8.74
CA ASP A 3 -5.51 17.14 -8.13
C ASP A 3 -5.60 16.78 -6.65
N ALA A 4 -6.53 17.42 -5.93
CA ALA A 4 -6.77 17.15 -4.52
C ALA A 4 -7.39 15.76 -4.31
N VAL A 5 -8.34 15.37 -5.18
CA VAL A 5 -8.92 14.02 -5.16
C VAL A 5 -7.84 12.96 -5.43
N LEU A 6 -7.00 13.18 -6.44
CA LEU A 6 -5.89 12.28 -6.75
C LEU A 6 -4.91 12.18 -5.58
N ALA A 7 -4.47 13.31 -5.01
CA ALA A 7 -3.59 13.33 -3.85
C ALA A 7 -4.20 12.57 -2.66
N MET A 8 -5.50 12.74 -2.39
CA MET A 8 -6.20 11.99 -1.34
C MET A 8 -6.25 10.48 -1.62
N ILE A 9 -6.44 10.05 -2.86
CA ILE A 9 -6.41 8.61 -3.23
C ILE A 9 -5.03 8.02 -2.94
N PHE A 10 -3.96 8.70 -3.36
CA PHE A 10 -2.58 8.24 -3.10
C PHE A 10 -2.25 8.26 -1.61
N LEU A 11 -2.70 9.27 -0.85
CA LEU A 11 -2.54 9.32 0.61
C LEU A 11 -3.32 8.20 1.32
N ALA A 12 -4.55 7.90 0.88
CA ALA A 12 -5.32 6.79 1.43
C ALA A 12 -4.63 5.45 1.15
N GLY A 13 -4.10 5.26 -0.07
CA GLY A 13 -3.27 4.11 -0.44
C GLY A 13 -2.04 3.97 0.46
N ALA A 14 -1.31 5.07 0.69
CA ALA A 14 -0.18 5.10 1.61
C ALA A 14 -0.61 4.74 3.03
N GLY A 15 -1.69 5.32 3.55
CA GLY A 15 -2.21 5.06 4.88
C GLY A 15 -2.61 3.59 5.09
N MET A 16 -3.33 3.00 4.13
CA MET A 16 -3.68 1.58 4.18
C MET A 16 -2.44 0.68 4.18
N CYS A 17 -1.44 0.99 3.34
CA CYS A 17 -0.18 0.26 3.31
C CYS A 17 0.63 0.43 4.61
N ALA A 18 0.66 1.62 5.19
CA ALA A 18 1.32 1.88 6.46
C ALA A 18 0.64 1.12 7.62
N LEU A 19 -0.69 1.08 7.65
CA LEU A 19 -1.44 0.27 8.61
C LEU A 19 -1.14 -1.22 8.44
N ALA A 20 -1.13 -1.73 7.21
CA ALA A 20 -0.76 -3.11 6.93
C ALA A 20 0.69 -3.40 7.39
N ALA A 21 1.63 -2.50 7.12
CA ALA A 21 3.01 -2.62 7.58
C ALA A 21 3.11 -2.64 9.12
N TYR A 22 2.34 -1.79 9.80
CA TYR A 22 2.25 -1.77 11.26
C TYR A 22 1.69 -3.08 11.81
N THR A 23 0.63 -3.62 11.21
CA THR A 23 0.11 -4.94 11.62
C THR A 23 1.12 -6.07 11.41
N GLY A 24 1.93 -5.99 10.33
CA GLY A 24 3.07 -6.88 10.08
C GLY A 24 4.13 -6.77 11.17
N ALA A 25 4.52 -5.55 11.53
CA ALA A 25 5.54 -5.30 12.55
C ALA A 25 5.11 -5.74 13.96
N GLN A 26 3.82 -5.58 14.29
CA GLN A 26 3.24 -6.05 15.56
C GLN A 26 3.00 -7.57 15.60
N GLY A 27 3.18 -8.26 14.48
CA GLY A 27 2.97 -9.70 14.41
C GLY A 27 1.51 -10.13 14.29
N TRP A 28 0.59 -9.20 14.02
CA TRP A 28 -0.86 -9.43 14.03
C TRP A 28 -1.42 -9.99 12.72
N VAL A 29 -0.58 -10.24 11.70
CA VAL A 29 -1.06 -10.71 10.38
C VAL A 29 -1.77 -12.06 10.49
N THR A 30 -1.30 -12.93 11.38
CA THR A 30 -1.86 -14.27 11.58
C THR A 30 -2.90 -14.35 12.70
N ASP A 31 -3.16 -13.25 13.42
CA ASP A 31 -4.11 -13.19 14.53
C ASP A 31 -5.54 -13.49 14.02
N PRO A 32 -6.27 -14.48 14.57
CA PRO A 32 -7.64 -14.79 14.16
C PRO A 32 -8.66 -13.68 14.46
N ALA A 33 -8.39 -12.77 15.38
CA ALA A 33 -9.30 -11.69 15.77
C ALA A 33 -9.07 -10.38 15.01
N LYS A 34 -7.83 -10.16 14.52
CA LYS A 34 -7.39 -8.87 13.95
C LYS A 34 -6.69 -8.99 12.61
N GLY A 35 -6.16 -10.17 12.29
CA GLY A 35 -5.31 -10.42 11.13
C GLY A 35 -6.08 -10.84 9.88
N TYR A 36 -5.32 -11.22 8.86
CA TYR A 36 -5.85 -11.60 7.56
C TYR A 36 -6.28 -13.08 7.54
N LYS A 37 -7.06 -13.48 6.52
CA LYS A 37 -7.32 -14.91 6.25
C LYS A 37 -6.04 -15.56 5.75
N VAL A 38 -5.29 -16.17 6.67
CA VAL A 38 -4.05 -16.90 6.41
C VAL A 38 -4.29 -18.41 6.53
N PRO A 39 -3.65 -19.27 5.71
CA PRO A 39 -3.76 -20.72 5.82
C PRO A 39 -3.44 -21.24 7.24
N SER A 40 -4.17 -22.26 7.69
CA SER A 40 -3.98 -22.86 9.02
C SER A 40 -2.59 -23.44 9.22
N LYS A 41 -1.93 -23.90 8.15
CA LYS A 41 -0.54 -24.38 8.14
C LYS A 41 0.46 -23.30 8.55
N VAL A 42 0.30 -22.08 8.03
CA VAL A 42 1.16 -20.93 8.34
C VAL A 42 0.90 -20.45 9.78
N ARG A 43 -0.35 -20.50 10.24
CA ARG A 43 -0.72 -20.15 11.62
C ARG A 43 -0.20 -21.17 12.65
N ALA A 44 -0.09 -22.44 12.28
CA ALA A 44 0.39 -23.51 13.17
C ALA A 44 1.92 -23.50 13.37
N SER A 45 2.67 -22.86 12.47
CA SER A 45 4.14 -22.76 12.58
C SER A 45 4.57 -21.36 13.02
N PRO A 46 5.27 -21.21 14.15
CA PRO A 46 5.79 -19.92 14.60
C PRO A 46 6.82 -19.35 13.63
N GLU A 47 7.59 -20.19 12.95
CA GLU A 47 8.57 -19.77 11.94
C GLU A 47 7.89 -19.16 10.70
N LEU A 48 6.85 -19.83 10.18
CA LEU A 48 6.11 -19.34 9.01
C LEU A 48 5.32 -18.05 9.34
N THR A 49 4.84 -17.92 10.58
CA THR A 49 4.22 -16.69 11.07
C THR A 49 5.21 -15.52 11.09
N GLY A 50 6.43 -15.73 11.58
CA GLY A 50 7.48 -14.71 11.57
C GLY A 50 7.85 -14.23 10.16
N VAL A 51 7.94 -15.17 9.22
CA VAL A 51 8.20 -14.87 7.80
C VAL A 51 7.04 -14.09 7.18
N ALA A 52 5.79 -14.50 7.42
CA ALA A 52 4.61 -13.79 6.90
C ALA A 52 4.54 -12.35 7.42
N ASN A 53 4.76 -12.14 8.72
CA ASN A 53 4.75 -10.85 9.37
C ASN A 53 5.83 -9.90 8.81
N THR A 54 7.07 -10.39 8.67
CA THR A 54 8.18 -9.60 8.11
C THR A 54 8.00 -9.30 6.63
N LEU A 55 7.43 -10.22 5.86
CA LEU A 55 7.12 -10.02 4.45
C LEU A 55 6.10 -8.89 4.28
N VAL A 56 4.97 -8.94 5.00
CA VAL A 56 3.95 -7.88 4.97
C VAL A 56 4.53 -6.55 5.45
N ALA A 57 5.27 -6.54 6.57
CA ALA A 57 5.88 -5.33 7.09
C ALA A 57 6.78 -4.62 6.06
N ARG A 58 7.67 -5.37 5.39
CA ARG A 58 8.61 -4.79 4.40
C ARG A 58 7.90 -4.33 3.14
N TRP A 59 7.10 -5.19 2.51
CA TRP A 59 6.47 -4.89 1.24
C TRP A 59 5.40 -3.80 1.35
N CYS A 60 4.62 -3.79 2.44
CA CYS A 60 3.66 -2.72 2.66
C CYS A 60 4.34 -1.39 3.06
N THR A 61 5.51 -1.40 3.73
CA THR A 61 6.30 -0.18 3.96
C THR A 61 6.78 0.40 2.63
N VAL A 62 7.35 -0.42 1.74
CA VAL A 62 7.80 0.02 0.42
C VAL A 62 6.63 0.56 -0.40
N ALA A 63 5.50 -0.15 -0.43
CA ALA A 63 4.29 0.31 -1.12
C ALA A 63 3.79 1.64 -0.56
N SER A 64 3.80 1.82 0.78
CA SER A 64 3.42 3.07 1.41
C SER A 64 4.30 4.24 0.96
N VAL A 65 5.62 4.04 0.87
CA VAL A 65 6.55 5.09 0.40
C VAL A 65 6.30 5.40 -1.07
N LEU A 66 6.07 4.38 -1.91
CA LEU A 66 5.75 4.59 -3.33
C LEU A 66 4.45 5.38 -3.52
N TYR A 67 3.42 5.10 -2.71
CA TYR A 67 2.17 5.88 -2.73
C TYR A 67 2.37 7.35 -2.34
N LEU A 68 3.36 7.69 -1.51
CA LEU A 68 3.63 9.08 -1.12
C LEU A 68 4.27 9.91 -2.23
N ILE A 69 4.97 9.29 -3.19
CA ILE A 69 5.68 10.03 -4.25
C ILE A 69 4.69 10.85 -5.12
N PRO A 70 3.61 10.26 -5.68
CA PRO A 70 2.61 11.03 -6.39
C PRO A 70 1.86 12.03 -5.51
N ALA A 71 1.57 11.67 -4.27
CA ALA A 71 0.89 12.57 -3.33
C ALA A 71 1.70 13.86 -3.13
N ALA A 72 3.01 13.74 -2.87
CA ALA A 72 3.91 14.88 -2.71
C ALA A 72 4.08 15.69 -4.01
N ALA A 73 4.14 15.01 -5.17
CA ALA A 73 4.24 15.67 -6.47
C ALA A 73 3.00 16.51 -6.84
N LEU A 74 1.82 16.15 -6.31
CA LEU A 74 0.56 16.87 -6.53
C LEU A 74 0.35 18.04 -5.55
N VAL A 75 1.08 18.09 -4.42
CA VAL A 75 0.97 19.17 -3.40
C VAL A 75 1.09 20.57 -4.02
N PRO A 76 2.12 20.90 -4.84
CA PRO A 76 2.24 22.24 -5.40
C PRO A 76 1.05 22.62 -6.28
N SER A 77 0.49 21.68 -7.03
CA SER A 77 -0.68 21.90 -7.88
C SER A 77 -1.97 22.08 -7.08
N VAL A 78 -2.07 21.45 -5.91
CA VAL A 78 -3.22 21.61 -4.99
C VAL A 78 -3.21 22.98 -4.29
N PHE A 79 -2.03 23.50 -3.92
CA PHE A 79 -1.89 24.80 -3.24
C PHE A 79 -1.69 25.98 -4.19
N SER A 80 -1.34 25.73 -5.44
CA SER A 80 -1.24 26.75 -6.48
C SER A 80 -2.63 27.26 -6.86
N GLU A 81 -2.87 28.57 -6.73
CA GLU A 81 -4.08 29.22 -7.26
C GLU A 81 -4.19 29.10 -8.79
N PHE A 82 -3.09 28.79 -9.48
CA PHE A 82 -3.13 28.43 -10.89
C PHE A 82 -3.69 27.01 -11.02
N GLN A 83 -4.91 26.91 -11.54
CA GLN A 83 -5.54 25.67 -12.02
C GLN A 83 -4.76 25.15 -13.23
N ILE A 84 -3.57 24.61 -13.02
CA ILE A 84 -2.77 24.01 -14.10
C ILE A 84 -3.53 22.77 -14.55
N PRO A 85 -4.07 22.74 -15.78
CA PRO A 85 -4.83 21.60 -16.24
C PRO A 85 -3.92 20.38 -16.30
N LEU A 86 -4.31 19.30 -15.62
CA LEU A 86 -3.65 18.00 -15.71
C LEU A 86 -3.92 17.41 -17.10
N PRO A 87 -2.91 17.28 -17.97
CA PRO A 87 -3.11 16.66 -19.26
C PRO A 87 -3.47 15.18 -19.09
N THR A 88 -4.35 14.67 -19.95
CA THR A 88 -4.90 13.30 -19.86
C THR A 88 -3.83 12.21 -19.76
N TRP A 89 -2.68 12.39 -20.42
CA TRP A 89 -1.58 11.43 -20.36
C TRP A 89 -0.98 11.30 -18.95
N LYS A 90 -0.96 12.37 -18.14
CA LYS A 90 -0.49 12.31 -16.74
C LYS A 90 -1.45 11.52 -15.87
N LEU A 91 -2.76 11.63 -16.12
CA LEU A 91 -3.77 10.84 -15.41
C LEU A 91 -3.59 9.34 -15.70
N VAL A 92 -3.37 8.99 -16.96
CA VAL A 92 -3.09 7.60 -17.35
C VAL A 92 -1.80 7.09 -16.70
N ALA A 93 -0.74 7.91 -16.68
CA ALA A 93 0.51 7.56 -16.01
C ALA A 93 0.35 7.36 -14.49
N LEU A 94 -0.41 8.22 -13.82
CA LEU A 94 -0.72 8.10 -12.39
C LEU A 94 -1.56 6.84 -12.11
N ALA A 95 -2.55 6.54 -12.94
CA ALA A 95 -3.36 5.33 -12.81
C ALA A 95 -2.50 4.06 -12.98
N ALA A 96 -1.64 4.02 -14.01
CA ALA A 96 -0.71 2.92 -14.22
C ALA A 96 0.27 2.77 -13.05
N TYR A 97 0.78 3.89 -12.52
CA TYR A 97 1.66 3.89 -11.35
C TYR A 97 0.94 3.30 -10.11
N GLY A 98 -0.25 3.79 -9.78
CA GLY A 98 -1.03 3.27 -8.65
C GLY A 98 -1.36 1.78 -8.80
N MET A 99 -1.61 1.31 -10.03
CA MET A 99 -1.82 -0.11 -10.32
C MET A 99 -0.57 -0.94 -10.01
N VAL A 100 0.61 -0.49 -10.44
CA VAL A 100 1.88 -1.18 -10.15
C VAL A 100 2.16 -1.22 -8.64
N VAL A 101 1.97 -0.10 -7.93
CA VAL A 101 2.17 -0.06 -6.48
C VAL A 101 1.18 -0.96 -5.75
N SER A 102 -0.06 -1.07 -6.23
CA SER A 102 -1.05 -2.02 -5.70
C SER A 102 -0.59 -3.47 -5.85
N MET A 103 0.02 -3.84 -6.99
CA MET A 103 0.57 -5.18 -7.19
C MET A 103 1.72 -5.48 -6.22
N VAL A 104 2.59 -4.49 -5.98
CA VAL A 104 3.68 -4.59 -5.00
C VAL A 104 3.13 -4.82 -3.59
N ALA A 105 2.04 -4.14 -3.22
CA ALA A 105 1.37 -4.33 -1.94
C ALA A 105 0.65 -5.70 -1.83
N ALA A 106 0.16 -6.25 -2.93
CA ALA A 106 -0.54 -7.54 -2.99
C ALA A 106 0.40 -8.76 -2.96
N TYR A 107 1.63 -8.60 -3.47
CA TYR A 107 2.67 -9.64 -3.51
C TYR A 107 2.83 -10.44 -2.19
N PRO A 108 2.97 -9.81 -1.01
CA PRO A 108 3.14 -10.56 0.23
C PRO A 108 1.94 -11.45 0.56
N PHE A 109 0.71 -11.00 0.30
CA PHE A 109 -0.51 -11.76 0.56
C PHE A 109 -0.61 -12.97 -0.36
N GLU A 110 -0.30 -12.79 -1.65
CA GLU A 110 -0.29 -13.89 -2.60
C GLU A 110 0.80 -14.91 -2.23
N ARG A 111 1.99 -14.46 -1.80
CA ARG A 111 3.05 -15.36 -1.37
C ARG A 111 2.66 -16.14 -0.12
N ILE A 112 2.03 -15.50 0.86
CA ILE A 112 1.54 -16.15 2.10
C ILE A 112 0.47 -17.19 1.79
N SER A 113 -0.40 -16.95 0.81
CA SER A 113 -1.43 -17.91 0.41
C SER A 113 -0.87 -19.19 -0.22
N ARG A 114 0.37 -19.13 -0.74
CA ARG A 114 1.08 -20.24 -1.40
C ARG A 114 2.07 -20.95 -0.47
N LEU A 115 2.21 -20.51 0.78
CA LEU A 115 3.00 -21.18 1.84
C LEU A 115 2.13 -22.19 2.59
#